data_AF-A0A410DXP2-F1
#
_entry.id   AF-A0A410DXP2-F1
#
_cell.length_a   1.000
_cell.length_b   1.000
_cell.length_c   1.000
_cell.angle_alpha   90.00
_cell.angle_beta   90.00
_cell.angle_gamma   90.00
#
_symmetry.space_group_name_H-M   'P 1'
#
loop_
_entity.id
_entity.type
_entity.pdbx_description
1 polymer ?
#
loop_
_entity_poly.entity_id
_entity_poly.type
_entity_poly.pdbx_seq_one_letter_code
_entity_poly.pdbx_strand_id
1 'polypeptide(L)'
;MRKKRAIILSILVFSIILIIGITSYYFHYNNEKKYNLLLSDAQRMENAGEFEKAKQLYNDSLKMKNSKDVISKLNNITTSEKNLIGLKILDSLISDKKYNDALSYLDSVVDNSKYVMDKVTTKKQEITKLKSDYISSNKVSTF
;
A
#
# COMPACT_ATOMS: atom_id res chain seq x y z
N MET A 1 13.73 65.10 -11.33
CA MET A 1 12.96 64.29 -10.34
C MET A 1 12.29 63.03 -10.92
N ARG A 2 11.70 63.06 -12.13
CA ARG A 2 10.99 61.90 -12.72
C ARG A 2 11.86 60.65 -12.95
N LYS A 3 13.10 60.79 -13.47
CA LYS A 3 14.02 59.66 -13.69
C LYS A 3 14.44 58.92 -12.40
N LYS A 4 14.69 59.65 -11.30
CA LYS A 4 15.03 59.05 -10.00
C LYS A 4 13.87 58.25 -9.41
N ARG A 5 12.63 58.72 -9.57
CA ARG A 5 11.42 58.00 -9.14
C ARG A 5 11.18 56.72 -9.95
N ALA A 6 11.45 56.74 -11.26
CA ALA A 6 11.34 55.55 -12.11
C ALA A 6 12.35 54.44 -11.76
N ILE A 7 13.59 54.82 -11.44
CA ILE A 7 14.63 53.86 -10.99
C ILE A 7 14.24 53.24 -9.64
N ILE A 8 13.75 54.03 -8.70
CA ILE A 8 13.28 53.53 -7.39
C ILE A 8 12.10 52.56 -7.56
N LEU A 9 11.13 52.90 -8.42
CA LEU A 9 10.00 52.00 -8.75
C LEU A 9 10.46 50.70 -9.40
N SER A 10 11.42 50.75 -10.33
CA SER A 10 11.99 49.57 -10.97
C SER A 10 12.68 48.63 -9.97
N ILE A 11 13.48 49.17 -9.05
CA ILE A 11 14.15 48.38 -8.00
C ILE A 11 13.13 47.72 -7.07
N LEU A 12 12.06 48.45 -6.72
CA LEU A 12 11.02 47.98 -5.81
C LEU A 12 10.20 46.84 -6.45
N VAL A 13 9.86 46.95 -7.74
CA VAL A 13 9.20 45.86 -8.49
C VAL A 13 10.10 44.63 -8.60
N PHE A 14 11.38 44.81 -8.91
CA PHE A 14 12.33 43.70 -9.01
C PHE A 14 12.51 42.97 -7.66
N SER A 15 12.54 43.73 -6.56
CA SER A 15 12.62 43.18 -5.20
C SER A 15 11.40 42.35 -4.83
N ILE A 16 10.19 42.78 -5.20
CA ILE A 16 8.95 42.04 -4.96
C ILE A 16 8.95 40.72 -5.76
N ILE A 17 9.37 40.74 -7.02
CA ILE A 17 9.45 39.52 -7.86
C ILE A 17 10.41 38.50 -7.25
N LEU A 18 11.57 38.93 -6.75
CA LEU A 18 12.53 38.04 -6.09
C LEU A 18 11.95 37.42 -4.81
N ILE A 19 11.26 38.21 -3.98
CA ILE A 19 10.62 37.71 -2.75
C ILE A 19 9.52 36.69 -3.07
N ILE A 20 8.68 36.96 -4.07
CA ILE A 20 7.63 36.02 -4.53
C ILE A 20 8.27 34.74 -5.08
N GLY A 21 9.36 34.84 -5.85
CA GLY A 21 10.07 33.69 -6.39
C GLY A 21 10.66 32.79 -5.30
N ILE A 22 11.35 33.39 -4.31
CA ILE A 22 11.97 32.66 -3.19
C ILE A 22 10.90 32.00 -2.31
N THR A 23 9.82 32.71 -1.98
CA THR A 23 8.73 32.17 -1.14
C THR A 23 7.96 31.05 -1.84
N SER A 24 7.67 31.21 -3.14
CA SER A 24 7.06 30.15 -3.96
C SER A 24 7.94 28.90 -4.04
N TYR A 25 9.24 29.07 -4.29
CA TYR A 25 10.20 27.96 -4.31
C TYR A 25 10.23 27.19 -2.98
N TYR A 26 10.34 27.91 -1.87
CA TYR A 26 10.37 27.28 -0.54
C TYR A 26 9.07 26.54 -0.21
N PHE A 27 7.93 27.10 -0.62
CA PHE A 27 6.62 26.47 -0.46
C PHE A 27 6.50 25.17 -1.27
N HIS A 28 6.92 25.18 -2.54
CA HIS A 28 6.94 23.99 -3.40
C HIS A 28 7.83 22.90 -2.83
N TYR A 29 9.05 23.25 -2.41
CA TYR A 29 10.00 22.30 -1.82
C TYR A 29 9.43 21.60 -0.57
N ASN A 30 8.83 22.36 0.35
CA ASN A 30 8.24 21.77 1.56
C ASN A 30 7.06 20.85 1.25
N ASN A 31 6.24 21.19 0.25
CA ASN A 31 5.13 20.34 -0.16
C ASN A 31 5.60 19.04 -0.80
N GLU A 32 6.65 19.07 -1.61
CA GLU A 32 7.24 17.84 -2.17
C GLU A 32 7.83 16.94 -1.08
N LYS A 33 8.56 17.52 -0.13
CA LYS A 33 9.10 16.77 1.00
C LYS A 33 7.99 16.09 1.82
N LYS A 34 6.93 16.83 2.14
CA LYS A 34 5.78 16.29 2.89
C LYS A 34 5.03 15.22 2.09
N TYR A 35 4.86 15.41 0.78
CA TYR A 35 4.27 14.41 -0.10
C TYR A 35 5.08 13.11 -0.11
N ASN A 36 6.41 13.19 -0.28
CA ASN A 36 7.28 12.02 -0.29
C ASN A 36 7.31 11.29 1.06
N LEU A 37 7.24 12.01 2.18
CA LEU A 37 7.11 11.42 3.51
C LEU A 37 5.81 10.62 3.65
N LEU A 38 4.67 11.18 3.22
CA LEU A 38 3.39 10.45 3.22
C LEU A 38 3.47 9.16 2.40
N LEU A 39 4.09 9.20 1.22
CA LEU A 39 4.27 8.00 0.38
C LEU A 39 5.17 6.96 1.05
N SER A 40 6.26 7.39 1.67
CA SER A 40 7.19 6.50 2.36
C SER A 40 6.53 5.83 3.58
N ASP A 41 5.80 6.60 4.38
CA ASP A 41 5.06 6.09 5.53
C ASP A 41 3.93 5.15 5.07
N ALA A 42 3.21 5.50 4.00
CA ALA A 42 2.15 4.65 3.44
C ALA A 42 2.70 3.30 2.99
N GLN A 43 3.81 3.29 2.26
CA GLN A 43 4.46 2.07 1.81
C GLN A 43 4.98 1.23 2.98
N ARG A 44 5.49 1.86 4.04
CA ARG A 44 5.89 1.14 5.26
C ARG A 44 4.70 0.45 5.93
N MET A 45 3.56 1.15 6.06
CA MET A 45 2.34 0.57 6.62
C MET A 45 1.79 -0.54 5.74
N GLU A 46 1.79 -0.37 4.42
CA GLU A 46 1.38 -1.37 3.43
C GLU A 46 2.22 -2.67 3.57
N ASN A 47 3.54 -2.53 3.65
CA ASN A 47 4.46 -3.66 3.84
C ASN A 47 4.27 -4.37 5.18
N ALA A 48 3.83 -3.65 6.22
CA ALA A 48 3.52 -4.21 7.53
C ALA A 48 2.13 -4.87 7.60
N GLY A 49 1.32 -4.79 6.52
CA GLY A 49 -0.06 -5.26 6.51
C GLY A 49 -1.06 -4.32 7.21
N GLU A 50 -0.62 -3.11 7.56
CA GLU A 50 -1.43 -2.06 8.20
C GLU A 50 -2.20 -1.27 7.13
N PHE A 51 -3.07 -1.97 6.39
CA PHE A 51 -3.71 -1.47 5.17
C PHE A 51 -4.61 -0.25 5.39
N GLU A 52 -5.32 -0.17 6.51
CA GLU A 52 -6.13 1.02 6.84
C GLU A 52 -5.26 2.28 6.99
N LYS A 53 -4.15 2.17 7.72
CA LYS A 53 -3.21 3.30 7.88
C LYS A 53 -2.56 3.66 6.55
N ALA A 54 -2.18 2.66 5.75
CA ALA A 54 -1.64 2.88 4.42
C ALA A 54 -2.62 3.63 3.50
N LYS A 55 -3.90 3.24 3.48
CA LYS A 55 -4.96 3.93 2.73
C LYS A 55 -5.12 5.38 3.17
N GLN A 56 -5.13 5.64 4.48
CA GLN A 56 -5.21 7.00 5.01
C GLN A 56 -4.06 7.87 4.50
N LEU A 57 -2.82 7.39 4.61
CA LEU A 57 -1.63 8.12 4.16
C LEU A 57 -1.59 8.34 2.64
N TYR A 58 -1.99 7.34 1.85
CA TYR A 58 -2.12 7.49 0.39
C TYR A 58 -3.21 8.51 0.02
N ASN A 59 -4.37 8.46 0.67
CA ASN A 59 -5.44 9.45 0.47
C ASN A 59 -4.99 10.86 0.86
N ASP A 60 -4.24 11.01 1.94
CA ASP A 60 -3.67 12.30 2.34
C ASP A 60 -2.65 12.82 1.32
N SER A 61 -1.85 11.93 0.73
CA SER A 61 -0.94 12.31 -0.36
C SER A 61 -1.69 12.79 -1.61
N LEU A 62 -2.86 12.20 -1.92
CA LEU A 62 -3.71 12.60 -3.04
C LEU A 62 -4.34 13.98 -2.87
N LYS A 63 -4.61 14.39 -1.61
CA LYS A 63 -5.05 15.76 -1.31
C LYS A 63 -3.99 16.81 -1.65
N MET A 64 -2.71 16.42 -1.61
CA MET A 64 -1.59 17.31 -1.96
C MET A 64 -1.29 17.30 -3.45
N LYS A 65 -1.33 16.12 -4.07
CA LYS A 65 -1.01 15.93 -5.49
C LYS A 65 -1.76 14.73 -6.03
N ASN A 66 -2.58 14.96 -7.05
CA ASN A 66 -3.22 13.87 -7.77
C ASN A 66 -2.17 13.00 -8.48
N SER A 67 -2.22 11.68 -8.25
CA SER A 67 -1.25 10.73 -8.81
C SER A 67 -1.93 9.41 -9.15
N LYS A 68 -1.83 9.00 -10.43
CA LYS A 68 -2.36 7.72 -10.90
C LYS A 68 -1.70 6.52 -10.19
N ASP A 69 -0.41 6.63 -9.90
CA ASP A 69 0.34 5.58 -9.21
C ASP A 69 -0.18 5.36 -7.79
N VAL A 70 -0.52 6.45 -7.09
CA VAL A 70 -1.11 6.37 -5.74
C VAL A 70 -2.53 5.78 -5.79
N ILE A 71 -3.33 6.14 -6.79
CA ILE A 71 -4.65 5.52 -7.01
C ILE A 71 -4.50 4.02 -7.28
N SER A 72 -3.52 3.61 -8.09
CA SER A 72 -3.24 2.20 -8.34
C SER A 72 -2.83 1.46 -7.06
N LYS A 73 -2.04 2.09 -6.19
CA LYS A 73 -1.68 1.53 -4.86
C LYS A 73 -2.90 1.31 -3.97
N LEU A 74 -3.85 2.24 -3.93
CA LEU A 74 -5.11 2.08 -3.20
C LEU A 74 -5.96 0.91 -3.73
N ASN A 75 -6.02 0.74 -5.05
CA ASN A 75 -6.72 -0.39 -5.67
C ASN A 75 -6.05 -1.73 -5.34
N ASN A 76 -4.71 -1.75 -5.32
CA ASN A 76 -3.95 -2.93 -4.90
C ASN A 76 -4.26 -3.29 -3.45
N ILE A 77 -4.27 -2.30 -2.53
CA ILE A 77 -4.63 -2.54 -1.12
C ILE A 77 -6.04 -3.13 -1.00
N THR A 78 -7.00 -2.61 -1.76
CA THR A 78 -8.39 -3.13 -1.75
C THR A 78 -8.43 -4.61 -2.17
N THR A 79 -7.63 -4.98 -3.18
CA THR A 79 -7.45 -6.37 -3.59
C THR A 79 -6.82 -7.20 -2.48
N SER A 80 -5.78 -6.69 -1.83
CA SER A 80 -5.11 -7.34 -0.69
C SER A 80 -6.05 -7.62 0.47
N GLU A 81 -6.91 -6.66 0.83
CA GLU A 81 -7.92 -6.84 1.88
C GLU A 81 -8.93 -7.94 1.51
N LYS A 82 -9.40 -7.95 0.25
CA LYS A 82 -10.31 -8.99 -0.24
C LYS A 82 -9.66 -10.38 -0.18
N ASN A 83 -8.40 -10.49 -0.59
CA ASN A 83 -7.65 -11.75 -0.54
C ASN A 83 -7.49 -12.24 0.91
N LEU A 84 -7.16 -11.35 1.85
CA LEU A 84 -7.08 -11.69 3.28
C LEU A 84 -8.41 -12.17 3.86
N ILE A 85 -9.53 -11.57 3.45
CA ILE A 85 -10.88 -12.04 3.85
C ILE A 85 -11.12 -13.44 3.28
N GLY A 86 -10.75 -13.66 2.02
CA GLY A 86 -10.85 -14.94 1.35
C GLY A 86 -10.10 -16.08 2.06
N LEU A 87 -8.94 -15.78 2.66
CA LEU A 87 -8.19 -16.76 3.47
C LEU A 87 -8.99 -17.29 4.67
N LYS A 88 -9.99 -16.57 5.18
CA LYS A 88 -10.86 -17.03 6.28
C LYS A 88 -11.80 -18.16 5.84
N ILE A 89 -12.13 -18.25 4.55
CA ILE A 89 -13.00 -19.30 4.00
C ILE A 89 -12.31 -20.68 4.11
N LEU A 90 -10.97 -20.70 4.14
CA LEU A 90 -10.18 -21.92 4.21
C LEU A 90 -10.44 -22.74 5.47
N ASP A 91 -10.80 -22.10 6.58
CA ASP A 91 -11.05 -22.81 7.85
C ASP A 91 -12.22 -23.79 7.72
N SER A 92 -13.26 -23.43 6.95
CA SER A 92 -14.38 -24.31 6.64
C SER A 92 -13.95 -25.50 5.78
N LEU A 93 -13.19 -25.27 4.71
CA LEU A 93 -12.67 -26.35 3.84
C LEU A 93 -11.76 -27.32 4.60
N ILE A 94 -10.93 -26.80 5.50
CA ILE A 94 -10.05 -27.61 6.37
C ILE A 94 -10.88 -28.48 7.32
N SER A 95 -11.93 -27.92 7.93
CA SER A 95 -12.85 -28.65 8.81
C SER A 95 -13.53 -29.81 8.07
N ASP A 96 -13.98 -29.56 6.85
CA ASP A 96 -14.61 -30.54 5.95
C ASP A 96 -13.61 -31.55 5.35
N LYS A 97 -12.32 -31.50 5.71
CA LYS A 97 -11.24 -32.32 5.13
C LYS A 97 -11.06 -32.14 3.61
N LYS A 98 -11.57 -31.04 3.04
CA LYS A 98 -11.43 -30.65 1.62
C LYS A 98 -10.10 -29.96 1.36
N TYR A 99 -9.00 -30.64 1.69
CA TYR A 99 -7.65 -30.07 1.63
C TYR A 99 -7.22 -29.70 0.20
N ASN A 100 -7.63 -30.47 -0.82
CA ASN A 100 -7.28 -30.17 -2.21
C ASN A 100 -7.96 -28.88 -2.70
N ASP A 101 -9.22 -28.68 -2.33
CA ASP A 101 -9.97 -27.47 -2.69
C ASP A 101 -9.35 -26.24 -2.03
N ALA A 102 -8.95 -26.38 -0.76
CA ALA A 102 -8.27 -25.32 -0.02
C ALA A 102 -6.90 -24.94 -0.63
N LEU A 103 -6.11 -25.93 -1.06
CA LEU A 103 -4.83 -25.70 -1.74
C LEU A 103 -5.04 -25.07 -3.12
N SER A 104 -6.02 -25.54 -3.89
CA SER A 104 -6.38 -24.97 -5.19
C SER A 104 -6.82 -23.50 -5.07
N TYR A 105 -7.60 -23.18 -4.04
CA TYR A 105 -7.93 -21.79 -3.73
C TYR A 105 -6.68 -20.95 -3.47
N LEU A 106 -5.78 -21.41 -2.60
CA LEU A 106 -4.53 -20.69 -2.31
C LEU A 106 -3.64 -20.50 -3.55
N ASP A 107 -3.59 -21.48 -4.45
CA ASP A 107 -2.84 -21.40 -5.71
C ASP A 107 -3.43 -20.39 -6.70
N SER A 108 -4.73 -20.10 -6.57
CA SER A 108 -5.41 -19.10 -7.40
C SER A 108 -5.23 -17.66 -6.89
N VAL A 109 -4.72 -17.47 -5.67
CA VAL A 109 -4.51 -16.14 -5.09
C VAL A 109 -3.30 -15.48 -5.73
N VAL A 110 -3.52 -14.32 -6.36
CA VAL A 110 -2.48 -13.45 -6.91
C VAL A 110 -2.58 -12.08 -6.23
N ASP A 111 -1.48 -11.63 -5.63
CA ASP A 111 -1.42 -10.37 -4.89
C ASP A 111 -0.07 -9.66 -5.07
N ASN A 112 -0.09 -8.33 -5.04
CA ASN A 112 1.12 -7.50 -5.11
C ASN A 112 1.73 -7.23 -3.72
N SER A 113 0.97 -7.43 -2.65
CA SER A 113 1.43 -7.29 -1.28
C SER A 113 2.23 -8.50 -0.86
N LYS A 114 3.50 -8.27 -0.53
CA LYS A 114 4.37 -9.30 0.08
C LYS A 114 3.73 -9.89 1.34
N TYR A 115 3.13 -9.05 2.20
CA TYR A 115 2.47 -9.49 3.42
C TYR A 115 1.35 -10.51 3.15
N VAL A 116 0.54 -10.28 2.12
CA VAL A 116 -0.53 -11.23 1.73
C VAL A 116 0.08 -12.52 1.20
N MET A 117 1.06 -12.45 0.31
CA MET A 117 1.69 -13.64 -0.28
C MET A 117 2.46 -14.48 0.76
N ASP A 118 3.06 -13.84 1.77
CA ASP A 118 3.70 -14.54 2.90
C ASP A 118 2.65 -15.32 3.72
N LYS A 119 1.45 -14.74 3.95
CA LYS A 119 0.33 -15.43 4.60
C LYS A 119 -0.22 -16.58 3.77
N VAL A 120 -0.39 -16.39 2.46
CA VAL A 120 -0.83 -17.44 1.52
C VAL A 120 0.13 -18.62 1.60
N THR A 121 1.44 -18.34 1.53
CA THR A 121 2.50 -19.36 1.60
C THR A 121 2.47 -20.12 2.92
N THR A 122 2.37 -19.40 4.04
CA THR A 122 2.29 -20.01 5.38
C THR A 122 1.08 -20.94 5.49
N LYS A 123 -0.11 -20.45 5.09
CA LYS A 123 -1.35 -21.25 5.13
C LYS A 123 -1.25 -22.47 4.21
N LYS A 124 -0.61 -22.35 3.03
CA LYS A 124 -0.39 -23.47 2.11
C LYS A 124 0.44 -24.59 2.75
N GLN A 125 1.50 -24.21 3.47
CA GLN A 125 2.35 -25.17 4.21
C GLN A 125 1.56 -25.87 5.32
N GLU A 126 0.79 -25.11 6.11
CA GLU A 126 -0.06 -25.65 7.17
C GLU A 126 -1.06 -26.69 6.62
N ILE A 127 -1.79 -26.34 5.55
CA ILE A 127 -2.80 -27.22 4.94
C ILE A 127 -2.14 -28.47 4.34
N THR A 128 -0.97 -28.32 3.72
CA THR A 128 -0.23 -29.47 3.17
C THR A 128 0.15 -30.46 4.27
N LYS A 129 0.60 -29.96 5.43
CA LYS A 129 0.90 -30.80 6.59
C LYS A 129 -0.35 -31.49 7.11
N LEU A 130 -1.44 -30.74 7.33
CA LEU A 130 -2.73 -31.29 7.80
C LEU A 130 -3.26 -32.41 6.89
N LYS A 131 -3.13 -32.24 5.57
CA LYS A 131 -3.49 -33.26 4.58
C LYS A 131 -2.64 -34.52 4.73
N SER A 132 -1.32 -34.36 4.87
CA SER A 132 -0.39 -35.49 5.05
C SER A 132 -0.68 -36.28 6.33
N ASP A 133 -0.93 -35.56 7.43
CA ASP A 133 -1.23 -36.16 8.73
C ASP A 133 -2.55 -36.96 8.68
N TYR A 134 -3.59 -36.41 8.05
CA TYR A 134 -4.88 -37.08 7.85
C TYR A 134 -4.77 -38.36 7.00
N ILE A 135 -4.00 -38.31 5.91
CA ILE A 135 -3.77 -39.50 5.06
C ILE A 135 -3.02 -40.57 5.84
N SER A 136 -2.04 -40.17 6.66
CA SER A 136 -1.22 -41.10 7.45
C SER A 136 -2.04 -41.76 8.56
N SER A 137 -2.88 -41.01 9.28
CA SER A 137 -3.75 -41.56 10.33
C SER A 137 -4.75 -42.57 9.78
N ASN A 138 -5.34 -42.30 8.61
CA ASN A 138 -6.32 -43.21 8.00
C ASN A 138 -5.69 -44.49 7.43
N LYS A 139 -4.41 -44.48 7.07
CA LYS A 139 -3.68 -45.70 6.63
C LYS A 139 -3.35 -46.63 7.80
N VAL A 140 -3.15 -46.09 9.00
CA VAL A 140 -2.83 -46.89 10.20
C VAL A 140 -4.09 -47.57 10.77
N SER A 141 -5.28 -46.99 10.59
CA SER A 141 -6.55 -47.54 11.08
C SER A 141 -7.14 -48.69 10.23
N THR A 142 -6.51 -49.04 9.11
CA THR A 142 -6.99 -50.09 8.18
C THR A 142 -6.23 -51.42 8.30
N PHE A 143 -5.43 -51.61 9.36
CA PHE A 143 -4.79 -52.88 9.73
C PHE A 143 -5.37 -53.38 11.05
#